data_AF-A0A1S9AWJ1-F1
#
_entry.id   AF-A0A1S9AWJ1-F1
#
_cell.length_a   1.000
_cell.length_b   1.000
_cell.length_c   1.000
_cell.angle_alpha   90.00
_cell.angle_beta   90.00
_cell.angle_gamma   90.00
#
_symmetry.space_group_name_H-M   'P 1'
#
loop_
_entity.id
_entity.type
_entity.pdbx_description
1 polymer ?
#
loop_
_entity_poly.entity_id
_entity_poly.type
_entity_poly.pdbx_seq_one_letter_code
_entity_poly.pdbx_strand_id
1 'polypeptide(L)' 'MTTRQQNRTKRDERIRALFKARYLDAPRPRKLSREFVLAQLAEEFCLSIGTVENITYAKGAV' A
#
# COMPACT_ATOMS: atom_id res chain seq x y z
N MET A 1 -11.71 -13.09 -16.08
CA MET A 1 -11.64 -12.32 -14.82
C MET A 1 -12.97 -11.65 -14.56
N THR A 2 -13.47 -11.67 -13.34
CA THR A 2 -14.70 -10.95 -12.99
C THR A 2 -14.40 -9.47 -12.73
N THR A 3 -15.38 -8.59 -12.92
CA THR A 3 -15.27 -7.13 -12.63
C THR A 3 -14.80 -6.88 -11.20
N ARG A 4 -15.25 -7.71 -10.25
CA ARG A 4 -14.83 -7.66 -8.84
C ARG A 4 -13.33 -7.89 -8.68
N GLN A 5 -12.76 -8.85 -9.42
CA GLN A 5 -11.35 -9.17 -9.35
C GLN A 5 -10.49 -8.04 -9.94
N GLN A 6 -10.92 -7.45 -11.06
CA GLN A 6 -10.23 -6.31 -11.67
C GLN A 6 -10.21 -5.09 -10.73
N ASN A 7 -11.33 -4.77 -10.08
CA ASN A 7 -11.40 -3.66 -9.12
C ASN A 7 -10.49 -3.88 -7.92
N ARG A 8 -10.43 -5.13 -7.41
CA ARG A 8 -9.50 -5.50 -6.35
C ARG A 8 -8.05 -5.31 -6.78
N THR A 9 -7.66 -5.83 -7.95
CA THR A 9 -6.29 -5.69 -8.46
C THR A 9 -5.89 -4.22 -8.60
N LYS A 10 -6.75 -3.38 -9.19
CA LYS A 10 -6.48 -1.94 -9.33
C LYS A 10 -6.27 -1.24 -7.99
N ARG A 11 -7.08 -1.60 -6.97
CA ARG A 11 -6.91 -1.06 -5.61
C ARG A 11 -5.58 -1.51 -5.02
N ASP A 12 -5.26 -2.80 -5.11
CA ASP A 12 -4.05 -3.39 -4.53
C ASP A 12 -2.78 -2.81 -5.19
N GLU A 13 -2.79 -2.59 -6.51
CA GLU A 13 -1.74 -1.88 -7.26
C GLU A 13 -1.57 -0.43 -6.79
N ARG A 14 -2.68 0.28 -6.59
CA ARG A 14 -2.66 1.68 -6.11
C ARG A 14 -2.07 1.79 -4.70
N ILE A 15 -2.40 0.86 -3.81
CA ILE A 15 -1.82 0.78 -2.46
C ILE A 15 -0.31 0.61 -2.54
N ARG A 16 0.19 -0.32 -3.38
CA ARG A 16 1.64 -0.55 -3.56
C ARG A 16 2.36 0.67 -4.12
N ALA A 17 1.79 1.32 -5.14
CA ALA A 17 2.37 2.51 -5.74
C ALA A 17 2.50 3.66 -4.72
N LEU A 18 1.45 3.88 -3.92
CA LEU A 18 1.47 4.91 -2.87
C LEU A 18 2.47 4.57 -1.75
N PHE A 19 2.54 3.30 -1.33
CA PHE A 19 3.54 2.87 -0.37
C PHE A 19 4.96 3.13 -0.87
N LYS A 20 5.25 2.74 -2.12
CA LYS A 20 6.56 2.99 -2.76
C LYS A 20 6.88 4.49 -2.79
N ALA A 21 5.94 5.32 -3.23
CA ALA A 21 6.14 6.77 -3.28
C ALA A 21 6.39 7.41 -1.90
N ARG A 22 5.61 7.01 -0.88
CA ARG A 22 5.66 7.59 0.47
C ARG A 22 6.81 7.05 1.32
N TYR A 23 7.18 5.78 1.15
CA TYR A 23 8.17 5.10 2.00
C TYR A 23 9.48 4.77 1.28
N LEU A 24 9.51 4.42 0.00
CA LEU A 24 10.76 4.05 -0.67
C LEU A 24 11.42 5.24 -1.36
N ASP A 25 10.63 5.96 -2.17
CA ASP A 25 11.11 7.03 -3.05
C ASP A 25 11.21 8.39 -2.33
N ALA A 26 10.64 8.51 -1.13
CA ALA A 26 10.70 9.74 -0.35
C ALA A 26 12.13 10.08 0.12
N PRO A 27 12.58 11.35 -0.03
CA PRO A 27 13.92 11.76 0.37
C PRO A 27 14.12 11.64 1.89
N ARG A 28 15.30 11.15 2.30
CA ARG A 28 15.67 10.81 3.69
C ARG A 28 15.37 11.87 4.77
N PRO A 29 15.42 13.21 4.55
CA PRO A 29 15.08 14.17 5.61
C PRO A 29 13.59 14.20 6.00
N ARG A 30 12.68 13.58 5.24
CA ARG A 30 11.22 13.56 5.53
C ARG A 30 10.62 12.16 5.50
N LYS A 31 11.46 11.14 5.64
CA LYS A 31 11.06 9.75 5.46
C LYS A 31 10.20 9.33 6.66
N LEU A 32 8.91 9.12 6.42
CA LEU A 32 7.97 8.63 7.43
C LEU A 32 8.34 7.19 7.79
N SER A 33 8.03 6.79 9.03
CA SER A 33 8.22 5.39 9.42
C SER A 33 7.30 4.49 8.59
N ARG A 34 7.73 3.25 8.36
CA ARG A 34 6.93 2.26 7.64
C ARG A 34 5.55 2.11 8.27
N GLU A 35 5.48 1.97 9.59
CA GLU A 35 4.23 1.80 10.33
C GLU A 35 3.28 2.97 10.12
N PHE A 36 3.81 4.20 10.08
CA PHE A 36 3.00 5.39 9.83
C PHE A 36 2.43 5.39 8.41
N VAL A 37 3.23 5.03 7.40
CA VAL A 37 2.74 4.93 6.01
C VAL A 37 1.69 3.83 5.86
N LEU A 38 1.89 2.68 6.51
CA LEU A 38 0.89 1.59 6.51
C LEU A 38 -0.41 2.00 7.21
N ALA A 39 -0.33 2.72 8.34
CA ALA A 39 -1.50 3.23 9.05
C ALA A 39 -2.29 4.25 8.21
N GLN A 40 -1.59 5.19 7.56
CA GLN A 40 -2.23 6.15 6.65
C GLN A 40 -2.93 5.46 5.48
N LEU A 41 -2.30 4.45 4.87
CA LEU A 41 -2.91 3.69 3.76
C LEU A 41 -4.10 2.84 4.24
N ALA A 42 -4.04 2.31 5.46
CA ALA A 42 -5.15 1.57 6.06
C ALA A 42 -6.39 2.46 6.24
N GLU A 43 -6.20 3.68 6.74
CA GLU A 43 -7.27 4.68 6.84
C GLU A 43 -7.78 5.12 5.47
N GLU A 44 -6.89 5.47 4.53
CA GLU A 44 -7.25 5.97 3.19
C GLU A 44 -8.08 4.97 2.37
N PHE A 45 -7.82 3.67 2.53
CA PHE A 45 -8.51 2.61 1.81
C PHE A 45 -9.58 1.89 2.65
N CYS A 46 -9.82 2.32 3.89
CA CYS A 46 -10.72 1.67 4.84
C CYS A 46 -10.44 0.16 5.00
N LEU A 47 -9.16 -0.21 5.15
CA LEU A 47 -8.69 -1.59 5.32
C LEU A 47 -8.00 -1.74 6.67
N SER A 48 -7.89 -2.97 7.17
CA SER A 48 -7.01 -3.23 8.32
C SER A 48 -5.55 -3.08 7.93
N ILE A 49 -4.71 -2.63 8.87
CA ILE A 49 -3.26 -2.51 8.67
C ILE A 49 -2.66 -3.82 8.16
N GLY A 50 -3.02 -4.97 8.75
CA GLY A 50 -2.55 -6.28 8.30
C GLY A 50 -2.98 -6.63 6.87
N THR A 51 -4.12 -6.11 6.38
CA THR A 51 -4.51 -6.29 4.97
C THR A 51 -3.61 -5.45 4.05
N VAL A 52 -3.35 -4.20 4.41
CA VAL A 52 -2.45 -3.32 3.65
C VAL A 52 -1.03 -3.88 3.64
N GLU A 53 -0.55 -4.33 4.79
CA GLU A 53 0.75 -4.98 4.94
C GLU A 53 0.86 -6.20 4.02
N ASN A 54 -0.14 -7.10 4.04
CA ASN A 54 -0.19 -8.24 3.12
C ASN A 54 -0.23 -7.82 1.65
N ILE A 55 -0.97 -6.77 1.28
CA ILE A 55 -1.02 -6.28 -0.10
C ILE A 55 0.36 -5.75 -0.54
N THR A 56 1.05 -5.07 0.37
CA THR A 56 2.34 -4.42 0.12
C THR A 56 3.48 -5.43 0.06
N TYR A 57 3.46 -6.47 0.90
CA TYR A 57 4.52 -7.48 0.99
C TYR A 57 4.18 -8.82 0.36
N ALA A 58 3.02 -8.96 -0.29
CA ALA A 58 2.70 -10.17 -1.05
C ALA A 58 3.84 -10.48 -2.03
N LYS A 59 4.28 -11.74 -2.04
CA LYS A 59 5.45 -12.23 -2.79
C LYS A 59 5.50 -11.64 -4.22
N GLY A 60 6.48 -10.77 -4.48
CA GLY A 60 6.69 -10.11 -5.79
C GLY A 60 6.06 -8.71 -5.96
N ALA A 61 5.54 -8.08 -4.90
CA ALA A 61 4.83 -6.80 -4.97
C ALA A 61 5.68 -5.53 -4.86
N VAL A 62 6.87 -5.61 -4.24
CA VAL A 62 7.81 -4.49 -4.02
C VAL A 62 9.23 -5.03 -4.02
#